data_AF-A0A4U6XEA3-F1
#
_entry.id   AF-A0A4U6XEA3-F1
#
_cell.length_a   1.000
_cell.length_b   1.000
_cell.length_c   1.000
_cell.angle_alpha   90.00
_cell.angle_beta   90.00
_cell.angle_gamma   90.00
#
_symmetry.space_group_name_H-M   'P 1'
#
loop_
_entity.id
_entity.type
_entity.pdbx_description
1 polymer ?
#
loop_
_entity_poly.entity_id
_entity_poly.type
_entity_poly.pdbx_seq_one_letter_code
_entity_poly.pdbx_strand_id
1 'polypeptide(L)'
;MSGNGEFIPDQGDIILANPDGSEAARLPPGTGGGCVTTGPFRNMSVNLGPLGLSLPGGGTGTNPDGLFAYNPRCLKRDLTTAVNRMFSNASAVLHNILVPQDVGRFQLEMQGDPETGTMGMGIHGGGHFTLGGDPGRDFFVSPSDPAFYLHHANIDRVWWMWQMLSPDDRQFSEDAVMGTNTFLNQPPSANTTLDDVLEYGYAAGPPLKIRDTMSTFAGPFCYLYL
;
A
#
# COMPACT_ATOMS: atom_id res chain seq x y z
N MET A 1 8.50 -14.70 -0.11
CA MET A 1 9.01 -13.82 0.96
C MET A 1 8.69 -14.43 2.33
N SER A 2 9.20 -15.64 2.64
CA SER A 2 8.65 -16.47 3.74
C SER A 2 7.14 -16.76 3.63
N GLY A 3 6.57 -17.51 4.58
CA GLY A 3 5.18 -17.95 4.58
C GLY A 3 4.29 -17.24 5.61
N ASN A 4 3.33 -17.99 6.14
CA ASN A 4 2.40 -17.54 7.17
C ASN A 4 3.07 -17.44 8.55
N GLY A 5 2.42 -16.70 9.45
CA GLY A 5 2.76 -16.68 10.87
C GLY A 5 2.27 -17.92 11.61
N GLU A 6 2.74 -18.07 12.84
CA GLU A 6 2.17 -19.00 13.81
C GLU A 6 0.67 -18.72 13.98
N PHE A 7 -0.14 -19.77 14.03
CA PHE A 7 -1.58 -19.67 14.17
C PHE A 7 -1.97 -19.21 15.57
N ILE A 8 -2.76 -18.13 15.65
CA ILE A 8 -3.37 -17.65 16.88
C ILE A 8 -4.88 -17.89 16.79
N PRO A 9 -5.46 -18.75 17.66
CA PRO A 9 -6.89 -19.03 17.65
C PRO A 9 -7.71 -17.82 18.15
N ASP A 10 -8.99 -17.80 17.80
CA ASP A 10 -10.01 -16.88 18.33
C ASP A 10 -9.67 -15.38 18.23
N GLN A 11 -8.90 -15.01 17.20
CA GLN A 11 -8.65 -13.60 16.87
C GLN A 11 -9.94 -12.93 16.41
N GLY A 12 -10.17 -11.71 16.91
CA GLY A 12 -11.26 -10.86 16.43
C GLY A 12 -10.97 -10.29 15.03
N ASP A 13 -12.02 -9.84 14.35
CA ASP A 13 -11.88 -9.15 13.07
C ASP A 13 -10.99 -7.90 13.19
N ILE A 14 -10.38 -7.53 12.07
CA ILE A 14 -9.71 -6.25 11.91
C ILE A 14 -10.77 -5.21 11.61
N ILE A 15 -10.82 -4.17 12.43
CA ILE A 15 -11.75 -3.06 12.31
C ILE A 15 -10.94 -1.85 11.88
N LEU A 16 -11.20 -1.36 10.67
CA LEU A 16 -10.62 -0.13 10.15
C LEU A 16 -11.59 1.01 10.40
N ALA A 17 -11.07 2.11 10.93
CA ALA A 17 -11.86 3.29 11.26
C ALA A 17 -11.55 4.44 10.30
N ASN A 18 -12.60 5.19 9.95
CA ASN A 18 -12.49 6.48 9.31
C ASN A 18 -11.93 7.52 10.31
N PRO A 19 -11.44 8.69 9.83
CA PRO A 19 -10.98 9.77 10.70
C PRO A 19 -12.02 10.26 11.71
N ASP A 20 -13.32 10.12 11.41
CA ASP A 20 -14.43 10.47 12.30
C ASP A 20 -14.76 9.38 13.34
N GLY A 21 -14.03 8.26 13.33
CA GLY A 21 -14.22 7.12 14.23
C GLY A 21 -15.28 6.12 13.79
N SER A 22 -15.97 6.34 12.65
CA SER A 22 -16.90 5.36 12.08
C SER A 22 -16.15 4.15 11.50
N GLU A 23 -16.80 2.99 11.48
CA GLU A 23 -16.23 1.78 10.88
C GLU A 23 -16.17 1.93 9.36
N ALA A 24 -14.95 1.97 8.81
CA ALA A 24 -14.67 2.03 7.38
C ALA A 24 -14.77 0.64 6.74
N ALA A 25 -14.20 -0.37 7.40
CA ALA A 25 -14.20 -1.74 6.92
C ALA A 25 -13.98 -2.74 8.06
N ARG A 26 -14.47 -3.97 7.82
CA ARG A 26 -14.28 -5.12 8.69
C ARG A 26 -13.70 -6.27 7.89
N LEU A 27 -12.56 -6.78 8.36
CA LEU A 27 -11.80 -7.82 7.66
C LEU A 27 -11.60 -9.01 8.59
N PRO A 28 -11.70 -10.24 8.07
CA PRO A 28 -11.33 -11.41 8.86
C PRO A 28 -9.83 -11.35 9.22
N PRO A 29 -9.42 -11.89 10.39
CA PRO A 29 -8.03 -11.82 10.83
C PRO A 29 -7.11 -12.59 9.90
N GLY A 30 -7.42 -13.85 9.58
CA GLY A 30 -6.61 -14.69 8.70
C GLY A 30 -6.43 -16.09 9.27
N THR A 31 -5.31 -16.72 8.92
CA THR A 31 -4.97 -18.10 9.29
C THR A 31 -3.62 -18.23 10.03
N GLY A 32 -3.06 -17.11 10.48
CA GLY A 32 -1.80 -16.99 11.20
C GLY A 32 -1.95 -16.10 12.43
N GLY A 33 -1.16 -15.04 12.53
CA GLY A 33 -1.22 -14.01 13.58
C GLY A 33 0.13 -13.77 14.27
N GLY A 34 0.91 -14.83 14.47
CA GLY A 34 2.21 -14.79 15.14
C GLY A 34 3.41 -14.57 14.20
N CYS A 35 4.61 -14.83 14.71
CA CYS A 35 5.85 -14.73 13.95
C CYS A 35 5.85 -15.70 12.76
N VAL A 36 6.42 -15.28 11.64
CA VAL A 36 6.67 -16.14 10.48
C VAL A 36 7.47 -17.38 10.89
N THR A 37 6.98 -18.57 10.54
CA THR A 37 7.54 -19.84 11.03
C THR A 37 8.62 -20.44 10.13
N THR A 38 8.63 -20.11 8.84
CA THR A 38 9.48 -20.74 7.82
C THR A 38 9.95 -19.77 6.73
N GLY A 39 10.90 -20.22 5.91
CA GLY A 39 11.43 -19.47 4.76
C GLY A 39 12.60 -18.53 5.11
N PRO A 40 13.10 -17.79 4.10
CA PRO A 40 14.36 -17.05 4.20
C PRO A 40 14.33 -15.89 5.20
N PHE A 41 13.15 -15.39 5.56
CA PHE A 41 12.97 -14.27 6.47
C PHE A 41 12.48 -14.68 7.86
N ARG A 42 12.44 -15.98 8.19
CA ARG A 42 11.97 -16.45 9.52
C ARG A 42 12.72 -15.80 10.70
N ASN A 43 13.99 -15.45 10.50
CA ASN A 43 14.87 -14.87 11.51
C ASN A 43 15.10 -13.37 11.28
N MET A 44 14.33 -12.71 10.39
CA MET A 44 14.48 -11.28 10.20
C MET A 44 13.93 -10.52 11.41
N SER A 45 14.52 -9.35 11.67
CA SER A 45 14.00 -8.40 12.65
C SER A 45 13.37 -7.21 11.95
N VAL A 46 12.13 -6.90 12.33
CA VAL A 46 11.48 -5.61 12.08
C VAL A 46 11.92 -4.69 13.20
N ASN A 47 12.65 -3.61 12.87
CA ASN A 47 13.34 -2.78 13.86
C ASN A 47 12.65 -1.44 14.18
N LEU A 48 11.70 -1.02 13.35
CA LEU A 48 10.99 0.25 13.49
C LEU A 48 9.49 0.03 13.71
N GLY A 49 8.81 1.07 14.19
CA GLY A 49 7.38 1.02 14.49
C GLY A 49 7.01 0.09 15.64
N PRO A 50 5.74 -0.31 15.76
CA PRO A 50 4.62 0.10 14.89
C PRO A 50 4.30 1.60 15.04
N LEU A 51 3.66 2.19 14.03
CA LEU A 51 3.22 3.59 14.01
C LEU A 51 1.71 3.72 13.93
N GLY A 52 1.04 2.74 13.34
CA GLY A 52 -0.39 2.74 13.11
C GLY A 52 -0.91 1.34 12.82
N LEU A 53 -0.45 0.35 13.58
CA LEU A 53 -0.72 -1.07 13.32
C LEU A 53 -2.16 -1.43 13.70
N SER A 54 -3.01 -1.81 12.73
CA SER A 54 -4.36 -2.31 13.05
C SER A 54 -4.31 -3.69 13.72
N LEU A 55 -4.98 -3.82 14.86
CA LEU A 55 -4.97 -5.03 15.68
C LEU A 55 -6.27 -5.87 15.56
N PRO A 56 -6.18 -7.21 15.70
CA PRO A 56 -7.36 -8.08 15.86
C PRO A 56 -8.25 -7.62 17.02
N GLY A 57 -9.56 -7.55 16.77
CA GLY A 57 -10.55 -7.04 17.74
C GLY A 57 -10.68 -5.50 17.74
N GLY A 58 -9.93 -4.81 16.89
CA GLY A 58 -9.92 -3.35 16.79
C GLY A 58 -8.79 -2.69 17.59
N GLY A 59 -8.61 -1.40 17.35
CA GLY A 59 -7.55 -0.59 17.97
C GLY A 59 -6.26 -0.55 17.14
N THR A 60 -5.32 0.26 17.62
CA THR A 60 -4.09 0.61 16.90
C THR A 60 -2.88 0.45 17.82
N GLY A 61 -1.92 -0.36 17.40
CA GLY A 61 -0.62 -0.51 18.05
C GLY A 61 0.35 0.58 17.63
N THR A 62 1.09 1.13 18.60
CA THR A 62 2.16 2.10 18.39
C THR A 62 3.38 1.75 19.24
N ASN A 63 4.56 2.18 18.81
CA ASN A 63 5.78 2.02 19.57
C ASN A 63 5.78 2.96 20.78
N PRO A 64 5.79 2.44 22.03
CA PRO A 64 5.76 3.27 23.23
C PRO A 64 6.99 4.16 23.39
N ASP A 65 8.13 3.76 22.82
CA ASP A 65 9.41 4.47 22.95
C ASP A 65 9.57 5.59 21.91
N GLY A 66 8.60 5.76 21.00
CA GLY A 66 8.54 6.83 20.01
C GLY A 66 8.58 6.33 18.56
N LEU A 67 8.27 7.24 17.63
CA LEU A 67 8.00 6.91 16.22
C LEU A 67 9.19 6.20 15.53
N PHE A 68 10.41 6.65 15.79
CA PHE A 68 11.63 6.11 15.17
C PHE A 68 12.54 5.39 16.17
N ALA A 69 12.03 5.06 17.36
CA ALA A 69 12.80 4.33 18.36
C ALA A 69 13.04 2.88 17.90
N TYR A 70 14.20 2.35 18.29
CA TYR A 70 14.60 0.97 17.98
C TYR A 70 13.69 -0.03 18.73
N ASN A 71 12.94 -0.85 17.99
CA ASN A 71 11.99 -1.82 18.51
C ASN A 71 12.08 -3.15 17.74
N PRO A 72 13.16 -3.94 17.95
CA PRO A 72 13.40 -5.18 17.23
C PRO A 72 12.38 -6.26 17.62
N ARG A 73 11.67 -6.79 16.63
CA ARG A 73 10.71 -7.89 16.79
C ARG A 73 10.65 -8.76 15.55
N CYS A 74 10.03 -9.93 15.64
CA CYS A 74 9.87 -10.81 14.49
C CYS A 74 8.89 -10.20 13.46
N LEU A 75 9.07 -10.56 12.18
CA LEU A 75 8.04 -10.39 11.17
C LEU A 75 6.83 -11.27 11.52
N LYS A 76 5.63 -10.69 11.61
CA LYS A 76 4.39 -11.45 11.82
C LYS A 76 3.54 -11.43 10.56
N ARG A 77 2.85 -12.55 10.27
CA ARG A 77 1.87 -12.62 9.18
C ARG A 77 0.63 -13.35 9.60
N ASP A 78 -0.47 -12.97 8.97
CA ASP A 78 -1.78 -13.55 9.16
C ASP A 78 -2.45 -13.60 7.79
N LEU A 79 -2.07 -14.60 6.99
CA LEU A 79 -2.45 -14.63 5.57
C LEU A 79 -3.97 -14.79 5.42
N THR A 80 -4.59 -13.86 4.68
CA THR A 80 -6.04 -13.70 4.61
C THR A 80 -6.56 -13.70 3.17
N THR A 81 -6.75 -14.90 2.63
CA THR A 81 -7.29 -15.11 1.27
C THR A 81 -8.63 -14.41 1.02
N ALA A 82 -9.46 -14.26 2.06
CA ALA A 82 -10.75 -13.58 1.94
C ALA A 82 -10.60 -12.10 1.56
N VAL A 83 -9.61 -11.40 2.13
CA VAL A 83 -9.30 -9.99 1.80
C VAL A 83 -8.87 -9.87 0.35
N ASN A 84 -7.97 -10.76 -0.11
CA ASN A 84 -7.54 -10.79 -1.51
C ASN A 84 -8.73 -10.98 -2.47
N ARG A 85 -9.62 -11.93 -2.18
CA ARG A 85 -10.80 -12.19 -3.01
C ARG A 85 -11.76 -11.00 -3.06
N MET A 86 -11.85 -10.24 -1.97
CA MET A 86 -12.74 -9.08 -1.87
C MET A 86 -12.21 -7.89 -2.67
N PHE A 87 -10.91 -7.60 -2.61
CA PHE A 87 -10.37 -6.33 -3.11
C PHE A 87 -9.35 -6.45 -4.24
N SER A 88 -8.62 -7.55 -4.33
CA SER A 88 -7.44 -7.69 -5.21
C SER A 88 -7.55 -8.90 -6.15
N ASN A 89 -8.78 -9.28 -6.52
CA ASN A 89 -9.01 -10.33 -7.50
C ASN A 89 -8.75 -9.82 -8.93
N ALA A 90 -8.68 -10.73 -9.91
CA ALA A 90 -8.37 -10.39 -11.29
C ALA A 90 -9.36 -9.38 -11.92
N SER A 91 -10.64 -9.46 -11.55
CA SER A 91 -11.67 -8.52 -12.04
C SER A 91 -11.45 -7.12 -11.49
N ALA A 92 -11.05 -6.98 -10.21
CA ALA A 92 -10.74 -5.68 -9.60
C ALA A 92 -9.50 -5.04 -10.24
N VAL A 93 -8.46 -5.84 -10.51
CA VAL A 93 -7.26 -5.37 -11.22
C VAL A 93 -7.62 -4.93 -12.65
N LEU A 94 -8.39 -5.73 -13.38
CA LEU A 94 -8.83 -5.38 -14.73
C LEU A 94 -9.69 -4.11 -14.75
N HIS A 95 -10.60 -3.98 -13.78
CA HIS A 95 -11.43 -2.78 -13.61
C HIS A 95 -10.57 -1.52 -13.47
N ASN A 96 -9.60 -1.55 -12.55
CA ASN A 96 -8.74 -0.39 -12.30
C ASN A 96 -7.87 -0.01 -13.51
N ILE A 97 -7.56 -0.96 -14.40
CA ILE A 97 -6.83 -0.68 -15.66
C ILE A 97 -7.77 -0.07 -16.72
N LEU A 98 -8.99 -0.58 -16.87
CA LEU A 98 -9.84 -0.27 -18.03
C LEU A 98 -10.87 0.83 -17.79
N VAL A 99 -11.31 1.04 -16.54
CA VAL A 99 -12.47 1.89 -16.24
C VAL A 99 -12.09 3.33 -15.92
N PRO A 100 -11.09 3.63 -15.06
CA PRO A 100 -10.66 5.00 -14.79
C PRO A 100 -10.20 5.73 -16.06
N GLN A 101 -10.77 6.91 -16.30
CA GLN A 101 -10.48 7.72 -17.48
C GLN A 101 -9.34 8.73 -17.24
N ASP A 102 -9.15 9.16 -15.99
CA ASP A 102 -8.11 10.08 -15.56
C ASP A 102 -7.32 9.52 -14.35
N VAL A 103 -6.18 10.13 -14.06
CA VAL A 103 -5.27 9.68 -13.00
C VAL A 103 -5.90 9.82 -11.60
N GLY A 104 -6.77 10.81 -11.41
CA GLY A 104 -7.47 11.04 -10.14
C GLY A 104 -8.39 9.88 -9.79
N ARG A 105 -9.21 9.43 -10.75
CA ARG A 105 -10.05 8.25 -10.58
C ARG A 105 -9.21 6.98 -10.44
N PHE A 106 -8.15 6.85 -11.25
CA PHE A 106 -7.27 5.68 -11.23
C PHE A 106 -6.64 5.46 -9.85
N GLN A 107 -5.99 6.50 -9.31
CA GLN A 107 -5.31 6.42 -8.03
C GLN A 107 -6.29 6.27 -6.86
N LEU A 108 -7.46 6.91 -6.93
CA LEU A 108 -8.48 6.82 -5.88
C LEU A 108 -9.04 5.40 -5.79
N GLU A 109 -9.44 4.80 -6.91
CA GLU A 109 -9.92 3.40 -6.94
C GLU A 109 -8.83 2.40 -6.53
N MET A 110 -7.58 2.65 -6.93
CA MET A 110 -6.46 1.78 -6.59
C MET A 110 -6.22 1.73 -5.08
N GLN A 111 -6.29 2.89 -4.41
CA GLN A 111 -6.03 3.05 -2.97
C GLN A 111 -7.27 2.80 -2.10
N GLY A 112 -8.47 2.85 -2.67
CA GLY A 112 -9.74 2.74 -1.97
C GLY A 112 -10.54 4.04 -2.08
N ASP A 113 -11.69 3.98 -2.73
CA ASP A 113 -12.58 5.12 -2.89
C ASP A 113 -13.59 5.18 -1.72
N PRO A 114 -13.59 6.27 -0.93
CA PRO A 114 -14.51 6.44 0.19
C PRO A 114 -15.96 6.68 -0.25
N GLU A 115 -16.23 7.07 -1.50
CA GLU A 115 -17.58 7.49 -1.95
C GLU A 115 -18.38 6.38 -2.65
N THR A 116 -17.75 5.37 -3.25
CA THR A 116 -18.48 4.36 -4.08
C THR A 116 -18.91 3.09 -3.34
N GLY A 117 -18.76 3.02 -2.01
CA GLY A 117 -19.49 2.06 -1.16
C GLY A 117 -19.30 0.57 -1.43
N THR A 118 -18.41 0.15 -2.34
CA THR A 118 -18.20 -1.27 -2.68
C THR A 118 -16.74 -1.73 -2.70
N MET A 119 -15.75 -0.85 -2.52
CA MET A 119 -14.32 -1.20 -2.60
C MET A 119 -13.40 -0.33 -1.72
N GLY A 120 -13.78 -0.07 -0.47
CA GLY A 120 -13.15 0.96 0.40
C GLY A 120 -11.64 0.81 0.71
N MET A 121 -10.94 -0.13 0.09
CA MET A 121 -9.51 -0.38 0.27
C MET A 121 -8.72 -0.50 -1.06
N GLY A 122 -9.40 -0.69 -2.19
CA GLY A 122 -8.77 -0.85 -3.50
C GLY A 122 -7.80 -2.05 -3.60
N ILE A 123 -7.20 -2.22 -4.78
CA ILE A 123 -6.23 -3.31 -5.01
C ILE A 123 -4.93 -3.12 -4.20
N HIS A 124 -4.57 -1.88 -3.86
CA HIS A 124 -3.40 -1.52 -3.06
C HIS A 124 -3.58 -1.93 -1.60
N GLY A 125 -4.59 -1.39 -0.92
CA GLY A 125 -4.83 -1.76 0.47
C GLY A 125 -5.17 -3.25 0.59
N GLY A 126 -5.94 -3.81 -0.35
CA GLY A 126 -6.26 -5.24 -0.35
C GLY A 126 -5.01 -6.13 -0.41
N GLY A 127 -3.99 -5.69 -1.16
CA GLY A 127 -2.69 -6.35 -1.22
C GLY A 127 -1.95 -6.34 0.11
N HIS A 128 -1.89 -5.18 0.78
CA HIS A 128 -1.28 -5.05 2.11
C HIS A 128 -2.00 -5.89 3.17
N PHE A 129 -3.32 -5.69 3.32
CA PHE A 129 -4.10 -6.36 4.37
C PHE A 129 -4.26 -7.87 4.15
N THR A 130 -4.02 -8.38 2.94
CA THR A 130 -3.93 -9.84 2.68
C THR A 130 -2.75 -10.49 3.42
N LEU A 131 -1.66 -9.76 3.64
CA LEU A 131 -0.48 -10.28 4.37
C LEU A 131 -0.75 -10.39 5.88
N GLY A 132 -1.58 -9.49 6.40
CA GLY A 132 -1.90 -9.38 7.81
C GLY A 132 -0.67 -9.15 8.69
N GLY A 133 -0.81 -9.40 9.99
CA GLY A 133 0.30 -9.32 10.94
C GLY A 133 0.97 -7.95 11.04
N ASP A 134 2.28 -7.95 11.27
CA ASP A 134 3.12 -6.79 11.58
C ASP A 134 4.42 -6.90 10.77
N PRO A 135 4.67 -5.96 9.84
CA PRO A 135 3.99 -4.67 9.66
C PRO A 135 2.87 -4.66 8.60
N GLY A 136 2.37 -5.82 8.14
CA GLY A 136 1.44 -5.86 6.99
C GLY A 136 0.13 -5.09 7.17
N ARG A 137 -0.27 -4.80 8.42
CA ARG A 137 -1.42 -3.94 8.77
C ARG A 137 -1.03 -2.54 9.26
N ASP A 138 0.22 -2.13 9.06
CA ASP A 138 0.72 -0.81 9.43
C ASP A 138 1.05 -0.01 8.17
N PHE A 139 0.26 1.03 7.90
CA PHE A 139 0.40 1.88 6.71
C PHE A 139 1.81 2.44 6.54
N PHE A 140 2.45 2.87 7.63
CA PHE A 140 3.75 3.56 7.58
C PHE A 140 4.93 2.59 7.55
N VAL A 141 4.78 1.42 8.19
CA VAL A 141 5.89 0.48 8.41
C VAL A 141 5.82 -0.72 7.46
N SER A 142 4.79 -0.78 6.59
CA SER A 142 4.61 -1.84 5.58
C SER A 142 5.86 -2.19 4.75
N PRO A 143 6.80 -1.29 4.41
CA PRO A 143 8.04 -1.68 3.71
C PRO A 143 8.95 -2.64 4.48
N SER A 144 8.75 -2.79 5.79
CA SER A 144 9.49 -3.77 6.60
C SER A 144 8.98 -5.21 6.40
N ASP A 145 7.85 -5.42 5.71
CA ASP A 145 7.52 -6.74 5.14
C ASP A 145 8.19 -6.87 3.75
N PRO A 146 9.06 -7.87 3.51
CA PRO A 146 9.72 -8.03 2.20
C PRO A 146 8.77 -8.22 1.01
N ALA A 147 7.51 -8.62 1.24
CA ALA A 147 6.49 -8.71 0.19
C ALA A 147 6.03 -7.34 -0.31
N PHE A 148 6.30 -6.25 0.41
CA PHE A 148 6.00 -4.88 0.00
C PHE A 148 6.52 -4.58 -1.41
N TYR A 149 7.77 -4.94 -1.70
CA TYR A 149 8.41 -4.66 -2.98
C TYR A 149 7.76 -5.42 -4.15
N LEU A 150 7.30 -6.65 -3.90
CA LEU A 150 6.60 -7.44 -4.92
C LEU A 150 5.18 -6.89 -5.15
N HIS A 151 4.51 -6.49 -4.07
CA HIS A 151 3.21 -5.84 -4.16
C HIS A 151 3.29 -4.54 -4.96
N HIS A 152 4.23 -3.65 -4.61
CA HIS A 152 4.41 -2.37 -5.30
C HIS A 152 4.97 -2.51 -6.71
N ALA A 153 5.76 -3.54 -7.01
CA ALA A 153 6.11 -3.85 -8.41
C ALA A 153 4.87 -4.20 -9.25
N ASN A 154 3.85 -4.84 -8.67
CA ASN A 154 2.60 -5.11 -9.37
C ASN A 154 1.67 -3.88 -9.40
N ILE A 155 1.75 -2.98 -8.41
CA ILE A 155 1.07 -1.68 -8.46
C ILE A 155 1.63 -0.83 -9.60
N ASP A 156 2.96 -0.73 -9.71
CA ASP A 156 3.62 -0.04 -10.82
C ASP A 156 3.29 -0.69 -12.17
N ARG A 157 3.25 -2.02 -12.24
CA ARG A 157 2.79 -2.72 -13.45
C ARG A 157 1.37 -2.34 -13.85
N VAL A 158 0.44 -2.26 -12.91
CA VAL A 158 -0.95 -1.87 -13.18
C VAL A 158 -1.04 -0.43 -13.66
N TRP A 159 -0.28 0.48 -13.03
CA TRP A 159 -0.16 1.87 -13.46
C TRP A 159 0.44 2.00 -14.86
N TRP A 160 1.55 1.31 -15.11
CA TRP A 160 2.17 1.23 -16.43
C TRP A 160 1.18 0.73 -17.49
N MET A 161 0.45 -0.36 -17.23
CA MET A 161 -0.58 -0.86 -18.16
C MET A 161 -1.67 0.19 -18.42
N TRP A 162 -2.13 0.90 -17.38
CA TRP A 162 -3.12 1.97 -17.52
C TRP A 162 -2.58 3.15 -18.35
N GLN A 163 -1.33 3.57 -18.14
CA GLN A 163 -0.69 4.62 -18.94
C GLN A 163 -0.58 4.22 -20.42
N MET A 164 -0.23 2.96 -20.71
CA MET A 164 -0.05 2.46 -22.07
C MET A 164 -1.34 2.42 -22.92
N LEU A 165 -2.52 2.58 -22.31
CA LEU A 165 -3.79 2.67 -23.05
C LEU A 165 -3.99 4.04 -23.73
N SER A 166 -3.40 5.11 -23.21
CA SER A 166 -3.35 6.44 -23.85
C SER A 166 -2.14 7.23 -23.33
N PRO A 167 -0.90 6.94 -23.79
CA PRO A 167 0.30 7.57 -23.25
C PRO A 167 0.33 9.10 -23.36
N ASP A 168 -0.19 9.64 -24.46
CA ASP A 168 -0.21 11.09 -24.69
C ASP A 168 -0.98 11.81 -23.57
N ASP A 169 -2.12 11.26 -23.15
CA ASP A 169 -2.94 11.84 -22.07
C ASP A 169 -2.43 11.42 -20.68
N ARG A 170 -2.05 10.14 -20.51
CA ARG A 170 -1.84 9.51 -19.19
C ARG A 170 -0.40 9.54 -18.69
N GLN A 171 0.52 9.96 -19.54
CA GLN A 171 1.95 9.95 -19.25
C GLN A 171 2.63 11.27 -19.60
N PHE A 172 2.25 11.87 -20.73
CA PHE A 172 2.97 13.02 -21.29
C PHE A 172 2.17 14.33 -21.26
N SER A 173 0.96 14.33 -20.70
CA SER A 173 0.16 15.54 -20.49
C SER A 173 0.38 16.13 -19.09
N GLU A 174 0.03 17.40 -18.92
CA GLU A 174 0.01 18.05 -17.60
C GLU A 174 -1.09 17.46 -16.68
N ASP A 175 -2.11 16.83 -17.25
CA ASP A 175 -3.21 16.16 -16.52
C ASP A 175 -2.83 14.72 -16.09
N ALA A 176 -1.60 14.27 -16.40
CA ALA A 176 -1.07 12.97 -15.97
C ALA A 176 -0.80 12.89 -14.45
N VAL A 177 -0.92 14.00 -13.74
CA VAL A 177 -0.85 14.09 -12.27
C VAL A 177 -2.07 14.82 -11.71
N MET A 178 -2.58 14.37 -10.58
CA MET A 178 -3.72 15.01 -9.90
C MET A 178 -3.65 14.78 -8.39
N GLY A 179 -4.08 15.77 -7.62
CA GLY A 179 -4.10 15.72 -6.17
C GLY A 179 -3.27 16.85 -5.57
N THR A 180 -2.96 16.72 -4.28
CA THR A 180 -2.24 17.72 -3.48
C THR A 180 -1.08 17.06 -2.74
N ASN A 181 -0.12 17.85 -2.30
CA ASN A 181 1.11 17.39 -1.64
C ASN A 181 0.92 16.95 -0.16
N THR A 182 -0.31 16.70 0.28
CA THR A 182 -0.67 16.23 1.62
C THR A 182 -1.75 15.16 1.55
N PHE A 183 -1.70 14.18 2.45
CA PHE A 183 -2.63 13.05 2.49
C PHE A 183 -4.07 13.53 2.63
N LEU A 184 -4.94 13.17 1.67
CA LEU A 184 -6.33 13.64 1.58
C LEU A 184 -6.47 15.17 1.67
N ASN A 185 -5.44 15.92 1.24
CA ASN A 185 -5.35 17.37 1.37
C ASN A 185 -5.48 17.86 2.84
N GLN A 186 -4.94 17.09 3.80
CA GLN A 186 -4.96 17.40 5.23
C GLN A 186 -3.54 17.46 5.81
N PRO A 187 -3.06 18.65 6.24
CA PRO A 187 -3.67 19.97 6.03
C PRO A 187 -3.68 20.36 4.53
N PRO A 188 -4.47 21.37 4.11
CA PRO A 188 -4.50 21.78 2.71
C PRO A 188 -3.12 22.17 2.16
N SER A 189 -2.80 21.76 0.94
CA SER A 189 -1.55 22.07 0.27
C SER A 189 -1.75 22.40 -1.22
N ALA A 190 -0.68 22.78 -1.90
CA ALA A 190 -0.73 23.06 -3.34
C ALA A 190 -1.05 21.79 -4.14
N ASN A 191 -1.64 21.98 -5.32
CA ASN A 191 -1.83 20.91 -6.28
C ASN A 191 -0.48 20.37 -6.72
N THR A 192 -0.39 19.04 -6.84
CA THR A 192 0.81 18.37 -7.34
C THR A 192 1.02 18.71 -8.81
N THR A 193 2.26 19.01 -9.18
CA THR A 193 2.66 19.29 -10.57
C THR A 193 3.80 18.37 -11.02
N LEU A 194 4.01 18.26 -12.33
CA LEU A 194 5.14 17.53 -12.90
C LEU A 194 6.53 18.08 -12.50
N ASP A 195 6.58 19.30 -11.93
CA ASP A 195 7.81 19.94 -11.44
C ASP A 195 8.05 19.74 -9.93
N ASP A 196 7.09 19.16 -9.21
CA ASP A 196 7.29 18.79 -7.82
C ASP A 196 8.34 17.68 -7.70
N VAL A 197 8.97 17.62 -6.52
CA VAL A 197 10.17 16.84 -6.27
C VAL A 197 9.84 15.65 -5.37
N LEU A 198 10.26 14.46 -5.82
CA LEU A 198 10.27 13.22 -5.06
C LEU A 198 11.62 13.07 -4.35
N GLU A 199 11.58 12.90 -3.03
CA GLU A 199 12.75 12.72 -2.18
C GLU A 199 12.64 11.44 -1.36
N TYR A 200 13.75 10.71 -1.23
CA TYR A 200 13.82 9.47 -0.45
C TYR A 200 14.77 9.58 0.76
N GLY A 201 15.15 10.81 1.13
CA GLY A 201 16.05 11.09 2.24
C GLY A 201 17.35 10.29 2.17
N TYR A 202 17.65 9.54 3.24
CA TYR A 202 18.85 8.71 3.32
C TYR A 202 18.70 7.34 2.65
N ALA A 203 17.52 6.99 2.14
CA ALA A 203 17.26 5.66 1.59
C ALA A 203 17.86 5.47 0.20
N ALA A 204 17.70 6.45 -0.71
CA ALA A 204 18.11 6.29 -2.09
C ALA A 204 18.24 7.61 -2.86
N GLY A 205 19.27 7.71 -3.70
CA GLY A 205 19.37 8.64 -4.83
C GLY A 205 19.32 10.14 -4.49
N PRO A 206 19.59 11.00 -5.50
CA PRO A 206 19.24 12.42 -5.41
C PRO A 206 17.72 12.63 -5.58
N PRO A 207 17.20 13.80 -5.19
CA PRO A 207 15.83 14.21 -5.52
C PRO A 207 15.55 14.14 -7.03
N LEU A 208 14.35 13.70 -7.39
CA LEU A 208 13.88 13.59 -8.79
C LEU A 208 12.62 14.44 -8.99
N LYS A 209 12.45 15.05 -10.16
CA LYS A 209 11.16 15.64 -10.49
C LYS A 209 10.17 14.57 -10.91
N ILE A 210 8.88 14.76 -10.63
CA ILE A 210 7.83 13.81 -11.04
C ILE A 210 7.87 13.57 -12.56
N ARG A 211 8.10 14.60 -13.39
CA ARG A 211 8.26 14.45 -14.85
C ARG A 211 9.30 13.41 -15.26
N ASP A 212 10.38 13.27 -14.49
CA ASP A 212 11.47 12.35 -14.80
C ASP A 212 11.13 10.91 -14.38
N THR A 213 10.03 10.70 -13.65
CA THR A 213 9.59 9.40 -13.16
C THR A 213 8.33 8.87 -13.83
N MET A 214 7.70 9.63 -14.74
CA MET A 214 6.44 9.23 -15.39
C MET A 214 6.61 8.09 -16.40
N SER A 215 7.85 7.73 -16.79
CA SER A 215 8.11 6.70 -17.78
C SER A 215 9.13 5.69 -17.33
N THR A 216 8.79 4.40 -17.48
CA THR A 216 9.68 3.27 -17.20
C THR A 216 10.86 3.18 -18.19
N PHE A 217 10.88 4.00 -19.24
CA PHE A 217 11.92 4.05 -20.28
C PHE A 217 12.57 5.44 -20.44
N ALA A 218 12.33 6.38 -19.52
CA ALA A 218 12.96 7.69 -19.53
C ALA A 218 13.47 8.08 -18.14
N GLY A 219 14.17 9.22 -18.08
CA GLY A 219 14.79 9.67 -16.84
C GLY A 219 15.80 8.62 -16.31
N PRO A 220 15.71 8.22 -15.03
CA PRO A 220 16.57 7.20 -14.46
C PRO A 220 16.14 5.76 -14.77
N PHE A 221 15.03 5.55 -15.48
CA PHE A 221 14.42 4.24 -15.67
C PHE A 221 14.63 3.67 -17.08
N CYS A 222 14.82 2.35 -17.14
CA CYS A 222 14.89 1.59 -18.39
C CYS A 222 14.47 0.14 -18.13
N TYR A 223 13.16 -0.08 -17.92
CA TYR A 223 12.57 -1.38 -17.64
C TYR A 223 11.17 -1.54 -18.23
N LEU A 224 10.72 -2.79 -18.32
CA LEU A 224 9.40 -3.19 -18.81
C LEU A 224 8.84 -4.34 -18.01
N TYR A 225 7.51 -4.49 -18.03
CA TYR A 225 6.82 -5.62 -17.43
C TYR A 225 6.45 -6.67 -18.49
N LEU A 226 6.71 -7.94 -18.17
CA LEU A 226 6.27 -9.10 -18.96
C LEU A 226 5.00 -9.72 -18.35
#